data_AF-A0A7R9TAH8-F1
#
_entry.id   AF-A0A7R9TAH8-F1
#
_cell.length_a   1.000
_cell.length_b   1.000
_cell.length_c   1.000
_cell.angle_alpha   90.00
_cell.angle_beta   90.00
_cell.angle_gamma   90.00
#
_symmetry.space_group_name_H-M   'P 1'
#
loop_
_entity.id
_entity.type
_entity.pdbx_description
1 polymer ?
#
loop_
_entity_poly.entity_id
_entity_poly.type
_entity_poly.pdbx_seq_one_letter_code
_entity_poly.pdbx_strand_id
1 'polypeptide(L)'
;AVMEVEVQNINGFKVHASHTCDGCNVSPIVGKRFKSSDTANFDLCSKCFAAYDGDELFEETLLARDRKSTKDYVLKIKTNDGPESTQIRRINVADVWGE
;
A
#
# COMPACT_ATOMS: atom_id res chain seq x y z
N ALA A 1 -24.21 23.26 2.03
CA ALA A 1 -24.14 21.81 2.21
C ALA A 1 -22.75 21.49 2.71
N VAL A 2 -22.62 21.02 3.95
CA VAL A 2 -21.35 20.47 4.44
C VAL A 2 -21.20 19.11 3.77
N MET A 3 -20.24 18.99 2.85
CA MET A 3 -19.82 17.69 2.34
C MET A 3 -18.98 17.07 3.45
N GLU A 4 -19.59 16.19 4.24
CA GLU A 4 -18.86 15.33 5.15
C GLU A 4 -17.94 14.46 4.29
N VAL A 5 -16.64 14.79 4.31
CA VAL A 5 -15.63 13.92 3.74
C VAL A 5 -15.55 12.73 4.70
N GLU A 6 -16.10 11.59 4.29
CA GLU A 6 -15.82 10.32 4.96
C GLU A 6 -14.30 10.16 4.95
N VAL A 7 -13.67 10.41 6.11
CA VAL A 7 -12.29 10.03 6.36
C VAL A 7 -12.32 8.50 6.32
N GLN A 8 -12.04 7.92 5.15
CA GLN A 8 -11.84 6.50 5.03
C GLN A 8 -10.81 6.14 6.08
N ASN A 9 -11.24 5.38 7.07
CA ASN A 9 -10.44 4.97 8.19
C ASN A 9 -9.25 4.20 7.63
N ILE A 10 -8.07 4.86 7.51
CA ILE A 10 -6.85 4.33 6.88
C ILE A 10 -6.18 3.26 7.77
N ASN A 11 -6.97 2.56 8.58
CA ASN A 11 -6.57 1.51 9.50
C ASN A 11 -5.81 0.41 8.75
N GLY A 12 -4.47 0.51 8.76
CA GLY A 12 -3.57 -0.60 8.49
C GLY A 12 -3.16 -0.79 7.03
N PHE A 13 -2.65 0.24 6.36
CA PHE A 13 -1.86 0.02 5.14
C PHE A 13 -0.58 -0.75 5.47
N LYS A 14 -0.52 -2.04 5.08
CA LYS A 14 0.70 -2.86 5.20
C LYS A 14 1.69 -2.46 4.12
N VAL A 15 2.98 -2.43 4.47
CA VAL A 15 4.05 -2.14 3.52
C VAL A 15 4.90 -3.41 3.35
N HIS A 16 4.84 -3.99 2.16
CA HIS A 16 5.64 -5.14 1.79
C HIS A 16 6.96 -4.65 1.17
N ALA A 17 7.83 -4.13 2.04
CA ALA A 17 9.10 -3.47 1.73
C ALA A 17 9.99 -4.23 0.73
N SER A 18 10.02 -5.56 0.86
CA SER A 18 10.85 -6.47 0.07
C SER A 18 10.12 -7.11 -1.11
N HIS A 19 8.96 -6.58 -1.50
CA HIS A 19 8.12 -7.15 -2.54
C HIS A 19 7.79 -6.11 -3.62
N THR A 20 7.89 -6.57 -4.87
CA THR A 20 7.60 -5.79 -6.07
C THR A 20 6.42 -6.45 -6.77
N CYS A 21 5.48 -5.66 -7.27
CA CYS A 21 4.36 -6.18 -8.04
C CYS A 21 4.83 -6.59 -9.44
N ASP A 22 4.65 -7.83 -9.85
CA ASP A 22 5.05 -8.29 -11.19
C ASP A 22 4.18 -7.71 -12.33
N GLY A 23 2.95 -7.27 -12.02
CA GLY A 23 2.06 -6.68 -13.02
C GLY A 23 2.35 -5.21 -13.36
N CYS A 24 2.89 -4.42 -12.43
CA CYS A 24 3.14 -2.99 -12.66
C CYS A 24 4.50 -2.48 -12.14
N ASN A 25 5.34 -3.37 -11.62
CA ASN A 25 6.65 -3.08 -11.06
C ASN A 25 6.65 -2.08 -9.88
N VAL A 26 5.50 -1.85 -9.23
CA VAL A 26 5.47 -0.99 -8.04
C VAL A 26 6.22 -1.67 -6.90
N SER A 27 7.13 -0.93 -6.27
CA SER A 27 7.90 -1.35 -5.11
C SER A 27 8.11 -0.16 -4.15
N PRO A 28 7.87 -0.31 -2.84
CA PRO A 28 7.29 -1.50 -2.20
C PRO A 28 5.80 -1.65 -2.53
N ILE A 29 5.25 -2.87 -2.44
CA ILE A 29 3.79 -3.04 -2.48
C ILE A 29 3.19 -2.47 -1.19
N VAL A 30 2.31 -1.47 -1.33
CA VAL A 30 1.57 -0.85 -0.23
C VAL A 30 0.11 -1.31 -0.29
N GLY A 31 -0.45 -1.72 0.85
CA GLY A 31 -1.80 -2.27 0.94
C GLY A 31 -1.79 -3.80 0.96
N LYS A 32 -2.76 -4.45 0.30
CA LYS A 32 -2.80 -5.91 0.20
C LYS A 32 -1.83 -6.39 -0.87
N ARG A 33 -1.01 -7.38 -0.51
CA ARG A 33 -0.19 -8.17 -1.42
C ARG A 33 -0.85 -9.53 -1.65
N PHE A 34 -0.94 -9.91 -2.91
CA PHE A 34 -1.44 -11.20 -3.36
C PHE A 34 -0.28 -12.00 -3.93
N LYS A 35 0.09 -13.09 -3.26
CA LYS A 35 1.15 -13.99 -3.73
C LYS A 35 0.51 -15.16 -4.46
N SER A 36 1.02 -15.53 -5.62
CA SER A 36 0.59 -16.73 -6.32
C SER A 36 0.94 -17.99 -5.52
N SER A 37 -0.01 -18.92 -5.48
CA SER A 37 0.17 -20.26 -4.92
C SER A 37 0.76 -21.22 -5.96
N ASP A 38 0.57 -20.92 -7.25
CA ASP A 38 1.04 -21.75 -8.37
C ASP A 38 2.44 -21.35 -8.84
N THR A 39 2.74 -20.05 -8.83
CA THR A 39 3.99 -19.49 -9.35
C THR A 39 4.85 -18.91 -8.22
N ALA A 40 6.07 -19.43 -8.08
CA ALA A 40 7.02 -18.92 -7.09
C ALA A 40 7.45 -17.49 -7.42
N ASN A 41 7.49 -16.63 -6.39
CA ASN A 41 7.86 -15.22 -6.47
C ASN A 41 6.97 -14.36 -7.38
N PHE A 42 5.75 -14.79 -7.68
CA PHE A 42 4.77 -13.95 -8.36
C PHE A 42 3.88 -13.25 -7.33
N ASP A 43 3.99 -11.92 -7.28
CA ASP A 43 3.35 -11.04 -6.33
C ASP A 43 2.60 -9.93 -7.06
N LEU A 44 1.32 -9.74 -6.74
CA LEU A 44 0.50 -8.65 -7.28
C LEU A 44 0.08 -7.69 -6.17
N CYS A 45 0.10 -6.40 -6.49
CA CYS A 45 -0.59 -5.38 -5.69
C CYS A 45 -2.11 -5.48 -5.90
N SER A 46 -2.89 -4.87 -5.02
CA SER A 46 -4.36 -4.94 -5.08
C SER A 46 -4.95 -4.51 -6.44
N LYS A 47 -4.33 -3.52 -7.10
CA LYS A 47 -4.77 -3.06 -8.42
C LYS A 47 -4.52 -4.10 -9.51
N CYS A 48 -3.33 -4.69 -9.55
CA CYS A 48 -2.99 -5.69 -10.56
C CYS A 48 -3.75 -6.99 -10.33
N PHE A 49 -3.94 -7.39 -9.07
CA PHE A 49 -4.77 -8.53 -8.74
C PHE A 49 -6.23 -8.34 -9.21
N ALA A 50 -6.83 -7.16 -8.96
CA ALA A 50 -8.19 -6.87 -9.42
C ALA A 50 -8.36 -6.84 -10.95
N ALA A 51 -7.27 -6.62 -11.69
CA ALA A 51 -7.24 -6.61 -13.15
C ALA A 51 -6.70 -7.93 -13.74
N TYR A 52 -6.35 -8.90 -12.90
CA TYR A 52 -5.79 -10.17 -13.35
C TYR A 52 -6.90 -11.06 -13.92
N ASP A 53 -6.69 -11.57 -15.14
CA ASP A 53 -7.64 -12.38 -15.90
C ASP A 53 -7.11 -13.79 -16.22
N GLY A 54 -5.98 -14.18 -15.63
CA GLY A 54 -5.42 -15.52 -15.75
C GLY A 54 -6.00 -16.53 -14.75
N ASP A 55 -5.55 -17.77 -14.87
CA ASP A 55 -6.04 -18.89 -14.06
C ASP A 55 -5.23 -19.14 -12.76
N GLU A 56 -4.22 -18.31 -12.47
CA GLU A 56 -3.43 -18.48 -11.24
C GLU A 56 -4.24 -18.21 -9.97
N LEU A 57 -3.99 -19.02 -8.94
CA LEU A 57 -4.55 -18.86 -7.60
C LEU A 57 -3.65 -17.94 -6.76
N PHE A 58 -4.27 -17.00 -6.04
CA PHE A 58 -3.56 -16.09 -5.14
C PHE A 58 -4.02 -16.17 -3.70
N GLU A 59 -3.08 -15.94 -2.79
CA GLU A 59 -3.32 -15.78 -1.37
C GLU A 59 -2.94 -14.38 -0.91
N GLU A 60 -3.85 -13.72 -0.17
CA GLU A 60 -3.52 -12.48 0.53
C GLU A 60 -2.48 -12.78 1.61
N THR A 61 -1.25 -12.30 1.41
CA THR A 61 -0.11 -12.69 2.25
C THR A 61 0.30 -11.55 3.17
N LEU A 62 0.41 -11.85 4.46
CA LEU A 62 0.92 -10.94 5.49
C LEU A 62 2.05 -11.64 6.26
N LEU A 63 3.28 -11.47 5.81
CA LEU A 63 4.42 -12.09 6.48
C LEU A 63 4.80 -11.27 7.72
N ALA A 64 5.31 -11.93 8.76
CA ALA A 64 5.81 -11.24 9.96
C ALA A 64 6.89 -10.18 9.64
N ARG A 65 7.64 -10.38 8.54
CA ARG A 65 8.62 -9.41 8.02
C ARG A 65 7.99 -8.16 7.41
N ASP A 66 6.75 -8.24 6.94
CA ASP A 66 5.98 -7.12 6.39
C ASP A 66 5.48 -6.18 7.50
N ARG A 67 5.52 -6.63 8.76
CA ARG A 67 5.21 -5.82 9.94
C ARG A 67 6.39 -4.93 10.40
N LYS A 68 7.59 -5.13 9.85
CA LYS A 68 8.72 -4.24 10.15
C LYS A 68 8.60 -3.00 9.29
N SER A 69 7.77 -2.06 9.75
CA SER A 69 7.81 -0.65 9.37
C SER A 69 9.26 -0.19 9.49
N THR A 70 9.98 -0.11 8.37
CA THR A 70 11.31 0.49 8.44
C THR A 70 11.08 1.99 8.61
N LYS A 71 11.84 2.60 9.53
CA LYS A 71 11.87 4.06 9.73
C LYS A 71 12.38 4.81 8.48
N ASP A 72 12.60 4.11 7.37
CA ASP A 72 13.17 4.61 6.13
C ASP A 72 12.09 4.98 5.08
N TYR A 73 10.85 4.53 5.26
CA TYR A 73 9.78 4.89 4.34
C TYR A 73 9.15 6.24 4.71
N VAL A 74 9.02 7.11 3.72
CA VAL A 74 8.37 8.42 3.85
C VAL A 74 7.18 8.45 2.91
N LEU A 75 5.97 8.54 3.46
CA LEU A 75 4.77 8.79 2.67
C LEU A 75 4.75 10.27 2.26
N LYS A 76 4.56 10.51 0.97
CA LYS A 76 4.29 11.85 0.43
C LYS A 76 2.78 12.01 0.32
N ILE A 77 2.19 12.61 1.34
CA ILE A 77 0.76 12.88 1.35
C ILE A 77 0.54 14.24 0.69
N LYS A 78 -0.30 14.27 -0.35
CA LYS A 78 -0.82 15.52 -0.91
C LYS A 78 -2.02 15.91 -0.06
N THR A 79 -1.86 16.93 0.77
CA THR A 79 -2.98 17.51 1.50
C THR A 79 -3.55 18.68 0.70
N ASN A 80 -4.87 18.71 0.57
CA ASN A 80 -5.58 19.84 -0.01
C ASN A 80 -6.00 20.76 1.12
N ASP A 81 -5.03 21.44 1.73
CA ASP A 81 -5.25 22.29 2.92
C ASP A 81 -5.88 23.66 2.57
N GLY A 82 -6.59 23.76 1.44
CA GLY A 82 -7.25 24.97 0.98
C GLY A 82 -7.47 25.01 -0.54
N PRO A 83 -8.18 26.03 -1.05
CA PRO A 83 -8.57 26.12 -2.46
C PRO A 83 -7.40 26.30 -3.44
N GLU A 84 -6.21 26.73 -2.98
CA GLU A 84 -5.11 27.14 -3.87
C GLU A 84 -3.72 26.53 -3.55
N SER A 85 -3.58 25.58 -2.63
CA SER A 85 -2.25 25.01 -2.33
C SER A 85 -2.30 23.52 -2.04
N THR A 86 -1.76 22.72 -2.96
CA THR A 86 -1.38 21.33 -2.68
C THR A 86 -0.08 21.36 -1.87
N GLN A 87 -0.15 21.03 -0.58
CA GLN A 87 1.05 20.82 0.22
C GLN A 87 1.50 19.36 0.13
N ILE A 88 2.80 19.15 -0.04
CA ILE A 88 3.40 17.81 0.02
C ILE A 88 3.98 17.63 1.42
N ARG A 89 3.29 16.86 2.26
CA ARG A 89 3.80 16.47 3.58
C ARG A 89 4.57 15.17 3.47
N ARG A 90 5.81 15.19 3.96
CA ARG A 90 6.64 14.00 4.16
C ARG A 90 6.39 13.51 5.57
N ILE A 91 5.83 12.33 5.71
CA ILE A 91 5.60 11.72 7.04
C ILE A 91 6.35 10.41 7.08
N ASN A 92 7.12 10.19 8.15
CA ASN A 92 7.70 8.89 8.39
C ASN A 92 6.57 7.89 8.60
N VAL A 93 6.66 6.78 7.89
CA VAL A 93 5.79 5.63 8.02
C VAL A 93 5.70 5.16 9.48
N ALA A 94 6.81 5.18 10.22
CA ALA A 94 6.81 4.84 11.65
C ALA A 94 6.07 5.86 12.53
N ASP A 95 6.05 7.15 12.16
CA ASP A 95 5.43 8.22 12.97
C ASP A 95 3.90 8.27 12.78
N VAL A 96 3.38 7.79 11.65
CA VAL A 96 1.93 7.65 11.41
C VAL A 96 1.33 6.52 12.24
N TRP A 97 2.15 5.51 12.56
CA TRP A 97 1.70 4.26 13.16
C TRP A 97 2.28 4.05 14.55
N GLY A 98 2.31 5.13 15.36
CA GLY A 98 2.69 5.06 16.77
C GLY A 98 2.11 3.84 17.48
N GLU A 99 2.92 3.26 18.36
CA GLU A 99 2.61 2.07 19.18
C GLU A 99 1.21 2.09 19.82
#